data_AF-A0A5K0Y4W6-F1
#
_entry.id   AF-A0A5K0Y4W6-F1
#
_cell.length_a   1.000
_cell.length_b   1.000
_cell.length_c   1.000
_cell.angle_alpha   90.00
_cell.angle_beta   90.00
_cell.angle_gamma   90.00
#
_symmetry.space_group_name_H-M   'P 1'
#
loop_
_entity.id
_entity.type
_entity.pdbx_description
1 polymer ?
#
loop_
_entity_poly.entity_id
_entity_poly.type
_entity_poly.pdbx_seq_one_letter_code
_entity_poly.pdbx_strand_id
1 'polypeptide(L)' 'MAINVSAKADIYNYGILLLDVFTRRKPMDEQFDGDFSLRQWVVEAFSVAISDVIDSHLLNQSNNTATERSAAIAWKELR' A
#
# COMPACT_ATOMS: atom_id res chain seq x y z
N MET A 1 -27.89 -4.05 -8.85
CA MET A 1 -26.90 -3.09 -8.30
C MET A 1 -26.43 -2.22 -9.45
N ALA A 2 -26.85 -0.97 -9.54
CA ALA A 2 -26.40 -0.08 -10.61
C ALA A 2 -25.02 0.49 -10.20
N ILE A 3 -23.97 0.06 -10.90
CA ILE A 3 -22.68 0.76 -10.85
C ILE A 3 -22.87 2.11 -11.55
N ASN A 4 -22.91 3.17 -10.76
CA ASN A 4 -22.91 4.52 -11.29
C ASN A 4 -21.49 4.83 -11.79
N VAL A 5 -21.31 4.80 -13.11
CA VAL A 5 -20.02 5.05 -13.74
C VAL A 5 -19.75 6.56 -13.69
N SER A 6 -18.75 6.94 -12.90
CA SER A 6 -18.33 8.33 -12.72
C SER A 6 -16.85 8.35 -12.40
N ALA A 7 -16.14 9.39 -12.86
CA ALA A 7 -14.73 9.59 -12.51
C ALA A 7 -14.48 9.53 -10.99
N LYS A 8 -15.44 9.99 -10.18
CA LYS A 8 -15.34 9.89 -8.70
C LYS A 8 -15.40 8.44 -8.21
N ALA A 9 -16.28 7.63 -8.79
CA ALA A 9 -16.40 6.22 -8.47
C ALA A 9 -15.15 5.45 -8.93
N ASP A 10 -14.63 5.78 -10.11
CA ASP A 10 -13.41 5.18 -10.65
C ASP A 10 -12.18 5.51 -9.78
N ILE A 11 -12.03 6.77 -9.35
CA ILE A 11 -10.96 7.19 -8.42
C ILE A 11 -11.06 6.44 -7.09
N TYR A 12 -12.27 6.31 -6.54
CA TYR A 12 -12.48 5.57 -5.30
C TYR A 12 -12.07 4.11 -5.44
N ASN A 13 -12.57 3.43 -6.48
CA ASN A 13 -12.25 2.03 -6.75
C ASN A 13 -10.76 1.82 -7.00
N TYR A 14 -10.12 2.73 -7.74
CA TYR A 14 -8.68 2.72 -7.93
C TYR A 14 -7.93 2.85 -6.59
N GLY A 15 -8.39 3.73 -5.70
CA GLY A 15 -7.83 3.85 -4.35
C GLY A 15 -7.91 2.56 -3.55
N ILE A 16 -9.05 1.86 -3.60
CA ILE A 16 -9.21 0.55 -2.94
C ILE A 16 -8.28 -0.50 -3.55
N LEU A 17 -8.12 -0.54 -4.87
CA LEU A 17 -7.17 -1.44 -5.53
C LEU A 17 -5.72 -1.15 -5.14
N LEU A 18 -5.34 0.11 -4.99
CA LEU A 18 -4.02 0.47 -4.49
C LEU A 18 -3.81 -0.05 -3.06
N LEU A 19 -4.81 0.10 -2.19
CA LEU A 19 -4.72 -0.43 -0.83
C LEU A 19 -4.61 -1.96 -0.81
N ASP A 20 -5.36 -2.66 -1.66
CA ASP A 20 -5.25 -4.12 -1.83
C ASP A 20 -3.82 -4.53 -2.24
N VAL A 21 -3.22 -3.84 -3.21
CA VAL A 21 -1.84 -4.12 -3.66
C VAL A 21 -0.81 -3.81 -2.57
N PHE A 22 -0.90 -2.65 -1.91
CA PHE A 22 0.10 -2.26 -0.92
C PHE A 22 0.04 -3.09 0.34
N THR A 23 -1.15 -3.56 0.73
CA THR A 23 -1.35 -4.31 1.98
C THR A 23 -1.43 -5.82 1.77
N ARG A 24 -1.61 -6.26 0.52
CA ARG A 24 -1.85 -7.64 0.10
C ARG A 24 -3.05 -8.27 0.81
N ARG A 25 -4.09 -7.47 1.06
CA ARG A 25 -5.33 -7.86 1.73
C ARG A 25 -6.51 -7.43 0.90
N LYS A 26 -7.44 -8.35 0.68
CA LYS A 26 -8.59 -8.05 -0.17
C LYS A 26 -9.62 -7.26 0.61
N PRO A 27 -10.30 -6.29 -0.01
CA PRO A 27 -11.39 -5.54 0.63
C PRO A 27 -12.56 -6.42 1.11
N MET A 28 -12.66 -7.65 0.60
CA MET A 28 -13.73 -8.63 0.87
C MET A 28 -13.27 -9.75 1.80
N ASP A 29 -12.08 -9.66 2.40
CA ASP A 29 -11.64 -10.63 3.40
C ASP A 29 -12.58 -10.57 4.63
N GLU A 30 -12.83 -11.72 5.29
CA GLU A 30 -13.79 -11.83 6.41
C GLU A 30 -13.51 -10.85 7.57
N GLN A 31 -12.24 -10.45 7.74
CA GLN A 31 -11.83 -9.46 8.73
C GLN A 31 -12.33 -8.03 8.44
N PHE A 32 -12.90 -7.78 7.25
CA PHE A 32 -13.41 -6.48 6.83
C PHE A 32 -14.93 -6.51 6.56
N ASP A 33 -15.71 -6.88 7.57
CA ASP A 33 -17.16 -6.96 7.48
C ASP A 33 -17.87 -5.75 8.12
N GLY A 34 -19.16 -5.61 7.79
CA GLY A 34 -20.02 -4.57 8.35
C GLY A 34 -19.44 -3.16 8.24
N ASP A 35 -19.15 -2.57 9.39
CA ASP A 35 -18.65 -1.20 9.54
C ASP A 35 -17.12 -1.10 9.60
N PHE A 36 -16.38 -2.22 9.44
CA PHE A 36 -14.91 -2.24 9.48
C PHE A 36 -14.34 -2.59 8.11
N SER A 37 -13.83 -1.60 7.39
CA SER A 37 -13.30 -1.75 6.03
C SER A 37 -11.77 -1.74 6.00
N LEU A 38 -11.19 -2.27 4.92
CA LEU A 38 -9.76 -2.16 4.60
C LEU A 38 -9.27 -0.70 4.72
N ARG A 39 -10.08 0.26 4.28
CA ARG A 39 -9.77 1.68 4.38
C ARG A 39 -9.67 2.15 5.84
N GLN A 40 -10.59 1.76 6.71
CA GLN A 40 -10.55 2.14 8.14
C GLN A 40 -9.33 1.54 8.82
N TRP A 41 -9.05 0.26 8.60
CA TRP A 41 -7.86 -0.40 9.14
C TRP A 41 -6.56 0.30 8.73
N VAL A 42 -6.41 0.67 7.44
CA VAL A 42 -5.22 1.44 6.99
C VAL A 42 -5.17 2.82 7.61
N VAL A 43 -6.30 3.53 7.74
CA VAL A 43 -6.35 4.87 8.37
C VAL A 43 -5.94 4.80 9.85
N GLU A 44 -6.41 3.80 10.58
CA GLU A 44 -6.04 3.57 11.98
C GLU A 44 -4.55 3.29 12.10
N ALA A 45 -4.01 2.38 11.27
CA ALA A 45 -2.60 2.05 11.29
C ALA A 45 -1.69 3.19 10.82
N PHE A 46 -2.15 4.05 9.91
CA PHE A 46 -1.39 5.22 9.45
C PHE A 46 -1.01 6.14 10.61
N SER A 47 -1.87 6.25 11.63
CA SER A 47 -1.61 7.08 12.81
C SER A 47 -0.56 6.50 13.78
N VAL A 48 -0.28 5.20 13.67
CA VAL A 48 0.57 4.47 14.63
C VAL A 48 1.85 3.99 13.96
N ALA A 49 1.73 3.16 12.92
CA ALA A 49 2.85 2.53 12.23
C ALA A 49 2.41 2.07 10.83
N ILE A 50 2.51 2.97 9.84
CA ILE A 50 2.14 2.67 8.44
C ILE A 50 2.98 1.53 7.84
N SER A 51 4.17 1.27 8.37
CA SER A 51 5.01 0.13 7.97
C SER A 51 4.33 -1.21 8.21
N ASP A 52 3.45 -1.31 9.21
CA ASP A 52 2.89 -2.58 9.66
C ASP A 52 1.76 -3.08 8.76
N VAL A 53 1.24 -2.18 7.92
CA VAL A 53 0.18 -2.50 6.96
C VAL A 53 0.68 -2.65 5.54
N ILE A 54 1.89 -2.20 5.23
CA ILE A 54 2.49 -2.40 3.91
C ILE A 54 3.05 -3.82 3.84
N ASP A 55 2.83 -4.52 2.73
CA ASP A 55 3.40 -5.84 2.45
C ASP A 55 4.92 -5.79 2.66
N SER A 56 5.41 -6.62 3.58
CA SER A 56 6.82 -6.70 3.96
C SER A 56 7.72 -7.04 2.77
N HIS A 57 7.22 -7.76 1.78
CA HIS A 57 7.95 -8.05 0.55
C HIS A 57 8.16 -6.77 -0.29
N LEU A 58 7.15 -5.90 -0.38
CA LEU A 58 7.28 -4.60 -1.06
C LEU A 58 8.24 -3.67 -0.31
N LEU A 59 8.14 -3.64 1.03
CA LEU A 59 9.05 -2.86 1.87
C LEU A 59 10.50 -3.32 1.72
N ASN A 60 10.74 -4.63 1.77
CA ASN A 60 12.08 -5.18 1.66
C ASN A 60 12.71 -4.89 0.29
N GLN A 61 11.95 -5.01 -0.80
CA GLN A 61 12.44 -4.64 -2.14
C GLN A 61 12.82 -3.16 -2.23
N SER A 62 11.98 -2.27 -1.69
CA SER A 62 12.29 -0.83 -1.63
C SER A 62 13.61 -0.57 -0.89
N ASN A 63 13.81 -1.19 0.26
CA ASN A 63 15.01 -1.01 1.07
C ASN A 63 16.27 -1.55 0.38
N ASN A 64 16.17 -2.70 -0.27
CA ASN A 64 17.29 -3.29 -1.01
C ASN A 64 17.70 -2.39 -2.19
N THR A 65 16.73 -1.92 -2.99
CA THR A 65 17.02 -1.02 -4.12
C THR A 65 17.60 0.32 -3.67
N ALA A 66 17.15 0.88 -2.55
CA ALA A 66 17.72 2.09 -1.96
C ALA A 66 19.17 1.88 -1.50
N THR A 67 19.45 0.72 -0.90
CA THR A 67 20.79 0.33 -0.46
C THR A 67 21.75 0.17 -1.64
N GLU A 68 21.31 -0.51 -2.71
CA GLU A 68 22.08 -0.68 -3.94
C GLU A 68 22.40 0.66 -4.62
N ARG A 69 21.43 1.58 -4.68
CA ARG A 69 21.66 2.94 -5.20
C ARG A 69 22.67 3.71 -4.37
N SER A 70 22.53 3.63 -3.05
CA SER A 70 23.46 4.29 -2.12
C SER A 70 24.87 3.74 -2.25
N ALA A 71 25.01 2.42 -2.39
CA ALA A 71 26.29 1.77 -2.67
C ALA A 71 26.85 2.21 -4.03
N ALA A 72 26.05 2.20 -5.09
CA ALA A 72 26.49 2.61 -6.43
C ALA A 72 26.98 4.07 -6.47
N ILE A 73 26.34 4.96 -5.71
CA ILE A 73 26.78 6.35 -5.54
C ILE A 73 28.14 6.39 -4.81
N ALA A 74 28.28 5.67 -3.69
CA ALA A 74 29.53 5.63 -2.93
C ALA A 74 30.70 5.07 -3.76
N TRP A 75 30.47 4.02 -4.55
CA TRP A 75 31.48 3.46 -5.47
C TRP A 75 31.90 4.44 -6.56
N LYS A 76 30.99 5.31 -7.01
CA LYS A 76 31.29 6.34 -8.01
C LYS A 76 32.14 7.47 -7.44
N GLU A 77 31.97 7.81 -6.16
CA GLU A 77 32.73 8.86 -5.47
C GLU A 77 34.16 8.42 -5.11
N LEU A 78 34.37 7.11 -4.92
CA LEU A 78 35.68 6.53 -4.62
C LEU A 78 36.56 6.27 -5.86
N ARG A 79 36.06 6.56 -7.07
CA ARG A 79 36.80 6.44 -8.35
C ARG A 79 37.20 7.83 -8.84
#